data_AF-A0A358RY98-F1
#
_entry.id   AF-A0A358RY98-F1
#
_cell.length_a   1.000
_cell.length_b   1.000
_cell.length_c   1.000
_cell.angle_alpha   90.00
_cell.angle_beta   90.00
_cell.angle_gamma   90.00
#
_symmetry.space_group_name_H-M   'P 1'
#
loop_
_entity.id
_entity.type
_entity.pdbx_description
1 polymer ?
#
loop_
_entity_poly.entity_id
_entity_poly.type
_entity_poly.pdbx_seq_one_letter_code
_entity_poly.pdbx_strand_id
1 'polypeptide(L)'
;MAEKKVISDFEAQIRQLIADHRRLTALCKETAAERDVLRKENRDLQMQVKELGKELARVQLSQGLAGNAPDQSKAIARVNRLMREVDKCITLLNKPDRIGEELSGK
;
A
#
# COMPACT_ATOMS: atom_id res chain seq x y z
N MET A 1 -35.40 -23.49 54.19
CA MET A 1 -35.85 -22.35 53.35
C MET A 1 -34.69 -21.53 52.79
N ALA A 2 -33.62 -21.27 53.56
CA ALA A 2 -32.45 -20.51 53.10
C ALA A 2 -31.70 -21.15 51.91
N GLU A 3 -31.44 -22.47 51.94
CA GLU A 3 -30.74 -23.18 50.83
C GLU A 3 -31.49 -23.08 49.50
N LYS A 4 -32.82 -23.22 49.52
CA LYS A 4 -33.65 -23.09 48.32
C LYS A 4 -33.57 -21.68 47.70
N LYS A 5 -33.42 -20.66 48.55
CA LYS A 5 -33.27 -19.27 48.11
C LYS A 5 -31.89 -19.03 47.47
N VAL A 6 -30.83 -19.57 48.09
CA VAL A 6 -29.47 -19.51 47.52
C VAL A 6 -29.39 -20.18 46.15
N ILE A 7 -30.00 -21.37 46.00
CA ILE A 7 -30.05 -22.07 44.72
C ILE A 7 -30.79 -21.24 43.66
N SER A 8 -31.94 -20.65 44.02
CA SER A 8 -32.70 -19.78 43.11
C SER A 8 -31.92 -18.52 42.71
N ASP A 9 -31.19 -17.91 43.64
CA ASP A 9 -30.39 -16.72 43.39
C ASP A 9 -29.22 -17.05 42.43
N PHE A 10 -28.55 -18.19 42.62
CA PHE A 10 -27.53 -18.67 41.69
C PHE A 10 -28.08 -19.01 40.31
N GLU A 11 -29.25 -19.65 40.22
CA GLU A 11 -29.90 -19.90 38.93
C GLU A 11 -30.18 -18.60 38.17
N ALA A 12 -30.68 -17.57 38.85
CA ALA A 12 -30.93 -16.27 38.24
C ALA A 12 -29.63 -15.63 37.73
N GLN A 13 -28.56 -15.66 38.54
CA GLN A 13 -27.25 -15.15 38.15
C GLN A 13 -26.66 -15.89 36.94
N ILE A 14 -26.77 -17.23 36.90
CA ILE A 14 -26.29 -18.04 35.77
C ILE A 14 -27.07 -17.70 34.50
N ARG A 15 -28.41 -17.57 34.59
CA ARG A 15 -29.24 -17.19 33.43
C ARG A 15 -28.86 -15.81 32.91
N GLN A 16 -28.63 -14.85 33.82
CA GLN A 16 -28.19 -13.51 33.46
C GLN A 16 -26.81 -13.53 32.78
N LEU A 17 -25.84 -14.26 33.34
CA LEU A 17 -24.50 -14.38 32.79
C LEU A 17 -24.52 -15.01 31.38
N ILE A 18 -25.36 -16.02 31.15
CA ILE A 18 -25.55 -16.62 29.82
C ILE A 18 -26.14 -15.61 28.84
N ALA A 19 -27.14 -14.83 29.26
CA ALA A 19 -27.75 -13.80 28.42
C ALA A 19 -26.72 -12.71 28.04
N ASP A 20 -25.93 -12.23 29.00
CA ASP A 20 -24.89 -11.24 28.78
C ASP A 20 -23.78 -11.76 27.87
N HIS A 21 -23.36 -13.01 28.07
CA HIS A 21 -22.36 -13.64 27.20
C HIS A 21 -22.85 -13.75 25.75
N ARG A 22 -24.12 -14.12 25.55
CA ARG A 22 -24.73 -14.16 24.20
C ARG A 22 -24.78 -12.78 23.57
N ARG A 23 -25.17 -11.76 24.34
CA ARG A 23 -25.22 -10.36 23.90
C ARG A 23 -23.84 -9.84 23.50
N LEU A 24 -22.84 -10.04 24.35
CA LEU A 24 -21.45 -9.67 24.10
C LEU A 24 -20.89 -10.40 22.87
N THR A 25 -21.19 -11.69 22.72
CA THR A 25 -20.78 -12.46 21.54
C THR A 25 -21.38 -11.90 20.25
N ALA A 26 -22.65 -11.49 20.28
CA ALA A 26 -23.30 -10.86 19.13
C ALA A 26 -22.62 -9.52 18.78
N LEU A 27 -22.39 -8.67 19.79
CA LEU A 27 -21.71 -7.38 19.60
C LEU A 27 -20.29 -7.55 19.05
N CYS A 28 -19.53 -8.50 19.59
CA CYS A 28 -18.18 -8.79 19.09
C CYS A 28 -18.19 -9.21 17.61
N LYS A 29 -19.19 -9.97 17.17
CA LYS A 29 -19.33 -10.36 15.75
C LYS A 29 -19.67 -9.16 14.87
N GLU A 30 -20.58 -8.31 15.32
CA GLU A 30 -20.98 -7.10 14.61
C GLU A 30 -19.80 -6.13 14.45
N THR A 31 -19.11 -5.80 15.55
CA THR A 31 -17.93 -4.92 15.51
C THR A 31 -16.80 -5.52 14.68
N ALA A 32 -16.63 -6.86 14.68
CA ALA A 32 -15.64 -7.51 13.82
C ALA A 32 -15.98 -7.36 12.33
N ALA A 33 -17.27 -7.50 11.97
CA ALA A 33 -17.74 -7.30 10.60
C ALA A 33 -17.54 -5.85 10.14
N GLU A 34 -17.92 -4.87 10.97
CA GLU A 34 -17.69 -3.44 10.69
C GLU A 34 -16.20 -3.12 10.51
N ARG A 35 -15.35 -3.64 11.39
CA ARG A 35 -13.90 -3.49 11.27
C ARG A 35 -13.39 -4.04 9.93
N ASP A 36 -13.91 -5.17 9.47
CA ASP A 36 -13.45 -5.79 8.23
C ASP A 36 -13.92 -5.02 6.99
N VAL A 37 -15.11 -4.43 7.02
CA VAL A 37 -15.58 -3.47 6.00
C VAL A 37 -14.66 -2.26 5.96
N LEU A 38 -14.42 -1.60 7.09
CA LEU A 38 -13.56 -0.42 7.17
C LEU A 38 -12.13 -0.72 6.73
N ARG A 39 -11.59 -1.90 7.05
CA ARG A 39 -10.27 -2.34 6.58
C ARG A 39 -10.22 -2.55 5.07
N LYS A 40 -11.32 -2.97 4.44
CA LYS A 40 -11.40 -3.08 2.99
C LYS A 40 -11.42 -1.69 2.36
N GLU A 41 -12.29 -0.81 2.84
CA GLU A 41 -12.38 0.58 2.35
C GLU A 41 -11.05 1.32 2.50
N ASN A 42 -10.36 1.15 3.63
CA ASN A 42 -9.06 1.78 3.84
C ASN A 42 -8.01 1.29 2.82
N ARG A 43 -8.00 0.00 2.49
CA ARG A 43 -7.12 -0.54 1.44
C ARG A 43 -7.47 0.02 0.07
N ASP A 44 -8.75 0.11 -0.26
CA ASP A 44 -9.21 0.64 -1.54
C ASP A 44 -8.86 2.12 -1.70
N LEU A 45 -9.06 2.92 -0.64
CA LEU A 45 -8.67 4.33 -0.60
C LEU A 45 -7.15 4.51 -0.71
N GLN A 46 -6.35 3.69 -0.01
CA GLN A 46 -4.89 3.73 -0.14
C GLN A 46 -4.42 3.43 -1.57
N MET A 47 -5.08 2.49 -2.27
CA MET A 47 -4.78 2.21 -3.67
C MET A 47 -5.13 3.41 -4.57
N GLN A 48 -6.28 4.05 -4.35
CA GLN A 48 -6.67 5.25 -5.09
C GLN A 48 -5.70 6.41 -4.86
N VAL A 49 -5.29 6.66 -3.61
CA VAL A 49 -4.29 7.69 -3.29
C VAL A 49 -2.97 7.42 -4.00
N LYS A 50 -2.53 6.16 -4.04
CA LYS A 50 -1.31 5.77 -4.75
C LYS A 50 -1.43 6.00 -6.26
N GLU A 51 -2.58 5.69 -6.85
CA GLU A 51 -2.80 5.86 -8.28
C GLU A 51 -2.89 7.34 -8.67
N LEU A 52 -3.68 8.12 -7.94
CA LEU A 52 -3.75 9.57 -8.09
C LEU A 52 -2.39 10.23 -7.91
N GLY A 53 -1.56 9.72 -6.98
CA GLY A 53 -0.18 10.17 -6.80
C GLY A 53 0.70 9.93 -8.05
N LYS A 54 0.52 8.81 -8.76
CA LYS A 54 1.22 8.55 -10.03
C LYS A 54 0.71 9.45 -11.15
N GLU A 55 -0.61 9.62 -11.24
CA GLU A 55 -1.22 10.51 -12.24
C GLU A 55 -0.76 11.95 -12.06
N LEU A 56 -0.76 12.45 -10.82
CA LEU A 56 -0.24 13.77 -10.49
C LEU A 56 1.23 13.90 -10.90
N ALA A 57 2.08 12.92 -10.58
CA ALA A 57 3.48 12.94 -10.98
C ALA A 57 3.66 12.93 -12.51
N ARG A 58 2.79 12.23 -13.24
CA ARG A 58 2.79 12.21 -14.71
C ARG A 58 2.38 13.58 -15.27
N VAL A 59 1.32 14.18 -14.74
CA VAL A 59 0.85 15.51 -15.15
C VAL A 59 1.91 16.57 -14.87
N GLN A 60 2.49 16.59 -13.67
CA GLN A 60 3.57 17.51 -13.29
C GLN A 60 4.80 17.36 -14.19
N LEU A 61 5.19 16.12 -14.53
CA LEU A 61 6.28 15.89 -15.49
C LEU A 61 5.93 16.48 -16.87
N SER A 62 4.73 16.20 -17.39
CA SER A 62 4.30 16.71 -18.70
C SER A 62 4.26 18.25 -18.75
N GLN A 63 3.78 18.89 -17.68
CA GLN A 63 3.74 20.35 -17.55
C GLN A 63 5.14 20.95 -17.41
N GLY A 64 6.02 20.31 -16.65
CA GLY A 64 7.42 20.73 -16.52
C GLY A 64 8.19 20.63 -17.83
N LEU A 65 7.92 19.61 -18.65
CA LEU A 65 8.49 19.48 -20.00
C LEU A 65 7.91 20.50 -20.97
N ALA A 66 6.62 20.84 -20.85
CA ALA A 66 5.97 21.87 -21.65
C ALA A 66 6.38 23.31 -21.30
N GLY A 67 7.27 23.51 -20.31
CA GLY A 67 7.81 24.82 -19.93
C GLY A 67 6.86 25.70 -19.12
N ASN A 68 5.69 25.19 -18.72
CA ASN A 68 4.61 25.97 -18.12
C ASN A 68 4.49 25.84 -16.59
N ALA A 69 5.49 25.31 -15.89
CA ALA A 69 5.36 25.00 -14.46
C ALA A 69 6.62 25.29 -13.62
N PRO A 70 6.46 25.60 -12.31
CA PRO A 70 7.56 25.76 -11.35
C PRO A 70 8.43 24.48 -11.20
N ASP A 71 7.93 23.32 -11.64
CA ASP A 71 8.64 22.04 -11.62
C ASP A 71 9.49 21.77 -12.87
N GLN A 72 9.64 22.74 -13.79
CA GLN A 72 10.48 22.61 -15.00
C GLN A 72 11.91 22.13 -14.67
N SER A 73 12.53 22.66 -13.61
CA SER A 73 13.86 22.24 -13.16
C SER A 73 13.92 20.75 -12.78
N LYS A 74 12.88 20.23 -12.09
CA LYS A 74 12.80 18.81 -11.72
C LYS A 74 12.57 17.91 -12.93
N ALA A 75 11.76 18.35 -13.89
CA ALA A 75 11.55 17.64 -15.15
C ALA A 75 12.83 17.52 -15.97
N ILE A 76 13.57 18.63 -16.12
CA ILE A 76 14.87 18.68 -16.81
C ILE A 76 15.89 17.78 -16.11
N ALA A 77 15.98 17.81 -14.78
CA ALA A 77 16.90 16.95 -14.02
C ALA A 77 16.61 15.45 -14.25
N ARG A 78 15.33 15.06 -14.33
CA ARG A 78 14.90 13.70 -14.67
C ARG A 78 15.32 13.30 -16.08
N VAL A 79 15.09 14.17 -17.07
CA VAL A 79 15.50 13.92 -18.47
C VAL A 79 17.02 13.81 -18.57
N ASN A 80 17.77 14.69 -17.93
CA ASN A 80 19.24 14.66 -17.93
C ASN A 80 19.81 13.40 -17.25
N ARG A 81 19.11 12.80 -16.31
CA ARG A 81 19.48 11.50 -15.75
C ARG A 81 19.23 10.38 -16.75
N LEU A 82 18.07 10.39 -17.41
CA LEU A 82 17.70 9.41 -18.42
C LEU A 82 18.68 9.44 -19.62
N MET A 83 19.02 10.63 -20.10
CA MET A 83 20.02 10.82 -21.17
C MET A 83 21.36 10.20 -20.78
N ARG A 84 21.82 10.39 -19.54
CA ARG A 84 23.06 9.75 -19.05
C ARG A 84 22.99 8.23 -18.97
N GLU A 85 21.83 7.66 -18.69
CA GLU A 85 21.62 6.21 -18.72
C GLU A 85 21.61 5.69 -20.17
N VAL A 86 20.97 6.42 -21.09
CA VAL A 86 20.99 6.13 -22.53
C VAL A 86 22.42 6.20 -23.09
N ASP A 87 23.19 7.25 -22.78
CA ASP A 87 24.58 7.39 -23.19
C ASP A 87 25.46 6.24 -22.67
N LYS A 88 25.23 5.78 -21.44
CA LYS A 88 25.90 4.59 -20.90
C LYS A 88 25.55 3.35 -21.69
N CYS A 89 24.27 3.13 -22.01
CA CYS A 89 23.85 2.00 -22.84
C CYS A 89 24.46 2.06 -24.24
N ILE A 90 24.45 3.23 -24.90
CA ILE A 90 25.10 3.44 -26.20
C ILE A 90 26.60 3.13 -26.12
N THR A 91 27.27 3.60 -25.07
CA THR A 91 28.69 3.32 -24.85
C THR A 91 28.96 1.84 -24.65
N LEU A 92 28.08 1.12 -23.96
CA LEU A 92 28.20 -0.33 -23.78
C LEU A 92 27.98 -1.08 -25.10
N LEU A 93 27.06 -0.63 -25.95
CA LEU A 93 26.79 -1.22 -27.27
C LEU A 93 27.88 -0.91 -28.31
N ASN A 94 28.51 0.26 -28.22
CA ASN A 94 29.56 0.70 -29.14
C ASN A 94 30.97 0.25 -28.70
N LYS A 95 31.12 -0.45 -27.57
CA LYS A 95 32.37 -1.14 -27.28
C LYS A 95 32.50 -2.27 -28.29
N PRO A 96 33.54 -2.29 -29.14
CA PRO A 96 33.81 -3.49 -29.94
C PRO A 96 34.04 -4.63 -28.95
N ASP A 97 33.48 -5.81 -29.26
CA ASP A 97 33.71 -7.01 -28.48
C ASP A 97 35.21 -7.20 -28.28
N ARG A 98 35.74 -6.79 -27.12
CA ARG A 98 37.08 -7.16 -26.64
C ARG A 98 37.13 -8.63 -26.22
N ILE A 99 36.42 -9.47 -26.96
CA ILE A 99 36.47 -10.92 -26.92
C ILE A 99 37.26 -11.43 -28.15
N GLY A 100 37.49 -10.58 -29.17
CA GLY A 100 38.25 -10.94 -30.38
C GLY A 100 39.73 -10.54 -30.42
N GLU A 101 40.20 -9.61 -29.58
CA GLU A 101 41.58 -9.07 -29.68
C GLU A 101 42.65 -9.87 -28.91
N GLU A 102 42.29 -10.88 -28.12
CA GLU A 102 43.28 -11.80 -27.52
C GLU A 102 43.61 -13.03 -28.41
N LEU A 103 42.95 -13.18 -29.57
CA LEU A 103 43.21 -14.29 -30.51
C LEU A 103 43.98 -13.90 -31.78
N SER A 104 44.40 -12.65 -31.92
CA SER A 104 45.27 -12.22 -33.02
C SER A 104 46.56 -11.58 -32.48
N GLY A 105 47.26 -12.31 -31.61
CA GLY A 105 48.69 -12.13 -31.43
C GLY A 105 49.41 -12.53 -32.73
N LYS A 106 49.78 -11.53 -33.52
CA LYS A 106 50.93 -11.59 -34.43
C LYS A 106 51.86 -10.44 -34.08
#